data_AF-A0A7W9BTT7-F1
#
_entry.id   AF-A0A7W9BTT7-F1
#
_cell.length_a   1.000
_cell.length_b   1.000
_cell.length_c   1.000
_cell.angle_alpha   90.00
_cell.angle_beta   90.00
_cell.angle_gamma   90.00
#
_symmetry.space_group_name_H-M   'P 1'
#
loop_
_entity.id
_entity.type
_entity.pdbx_description
1 polymer ?
#
loop_
_entity_poly.entity_id
_entity_poly.type
_entity_poly.pdbx_seq_one_letter_code
_entity_poly.pdbx_strand_id
1 'polypeptide(L)'
;MASSESSSGAGSDGTAVAVVAGAARATRAGRVRLEGLARDLFGDDGVRTDEARRTRIRAVLSDLIRTIDGRLRRDLLPRLPADVPADVLMMLGNMTVPVAQPMLDGEGDRRVDHALVAVLARRVDEHRLVVQARTAMTQDLELVQRPLLAGLARHDDRTVAAAARVMIEREAGRQARFDEPVLPLEDLPAAVRARLIWRVAAAVRRWIARQHVPAAAAIDRAVAAVAGGLLATVAEMPDHDTVAIGLARAMLRTGLADDAGTVAFAVEGHVAAAVAGLALRAGIGMDAAWDMVLDPDGARLLVLLRAAGIDRAAAAALILRWPDGAASFDAIGDRMAAYDALSVGAAQDAIDLYRLDPAYAAALEAAAR
;
A
#
# COMPACT_ATOMS: atom_id res chain seq x y z
N MET A 1 -51.28 -11.37 -30.51
CA MET A 1 -50.08 -10.52 -30.52
C MET A 1 -50.13 -9.63 -29.28
N ALA A 2 -48.96 -9.40 -28.67
CA ALA A 2 -48.73 -8.70 -27.39
C ALA A 2 -48.96 -9.53 -26.12
N SER A 3 -47.90 -10.19 -25.66
CA SER A 3 -47.52 -10.39 -24.24
C SER A 3 -46.22 -11.21 -24.17
N SER A 4 -45.07 -10.55 -24.38
CA SER A 4 -43.77 -11.18 -24.18
C SER A 4 -42.65 -10.14 -24.00
N GLU A 5 -42.83 -9.19 -23.08
CA GLU A 5 -41.76 -8.27 -22.65
C GLU A 5 -41.94 -7.93 -21.16
N SER A 6 -41.67 -8.87 -20.25
CA SER A 6 -41.64 -8.56 -18.79
C SER A 6 -40.74 -9.47 -17.94
N SER A 7 -39.85 -10.28 -18.53
CA SER A 7 -39.03 -11.25 -17.75
C SER A 7 -37.53 -10.91 -17.67
N SER A 8 -37.04 -9.86 -18.33
CA SER A 8 -35.60 -9.57 -18.38
C SER A 8 -35.08 -8.65 -17.26
N GLY A 9 -35.96 -7.95 -16.52
CA GLY A 9 -35.54 -6.94 -15.52
C GLY A 9 -35.29 -7.47 -14.11
N ALA A 10 -35.95 -8.57 -13.70
CA ALA A 10 -35.85 -9.07 -12.33
C ALA A 10 -34.52 -9.79 -12.03
N GLY A 11 -33.84 -10.32 -13.06
CA GLY A 11 -32.56 -11.01 -12.91
C GLY A 11 -31.35 -10.07 -12.78
N SER A 12 -31.37 -8.92 -13.45
CA SER A 12 -30.28 -7.93 -13.38
C SER A 12 -30.25 -7.19 -12.04
N ASP A 13 -31.43 -6.83 -11.52
CA ASP A 13 -31.54 -6.13 -10.24
C ASP A 13 -31.04 -7.01 -9.07
N GLY A 14 -31.36 -8.31 -9.09
CA GLY A 14 -30.85 -9.27 -8.10
C GLY A 14 -29.33 -9.37 -8.08
N THR A 15 -28.68 -9.36 -9.24
CA THR A 15 -27.22 -9.43 -9.37
C THR A 15 -26.55 -8.14 -8.90
N ALA A 16 -27.11 -6.97 -9.25
CA ALA A 16 -26.59 -5.68 -8.78
C ALA A 16 -26.64 -5.56 -7.25
N VAL A 17 -27.78 -5.92 -6.63
CA VAL A 17 -27.91 -5.97 -5.16
C VAL A 17 -26.90 -6.95 -4.55
N ALA A 18 -26.68 -8.10 -5.18
CA ALA A 18 -25.71 -9.09 -4.69
C ALA A 18 -24.26 -8.56 -4.72
N VAL A 19 -23.86 -7.79 -5.73
CA VAL A 19 -22.53 -7.16 -5.82
C VAL A 19 -22.33 -6.13 -4.71
N VAL A 20 -23.30 -5.24 -4.51
CA VAL A 20 -23.23 -4.22 -3.44
C VAL A 20 -23.21 -4.87 -2.05
N ALA A 21 -24.08 -5.86 -1.81
CA ALA A 21 -24.07 -6.63 -0.57
C ALA A 21 -22.75 -7.41 -0.40
N GLY A 22 -22.18 -7.92 -1.49
CA GLY A 22 -20.85 -8.54 -1.55
C GLY A 22 -19.75 -7.57 -1.10
N ALA A 23 -19.71 -6.38 -1.66
CA ALA A 23 -18.75 -5.33 -1.30
C ALA A 23 -18.84 -4.95 0.19
N ALA A 24 -20.05 -4.83 0.74
CA ALA A 24 -20.25 -4.57 2.16
C ALA A 24 -19.75 -5.72 3.05
N ARG A 25 -19.97 -6.98 2.65
CA ARG A 25 -19.42 -8.16 3.35
C ARG A 25 -17.90 -8.22 3.27
N ALA A 26 -17.33 -7.95 2.09
CA ALA A 26 -15.89 -7.94 1.86
C ALA A 26 -15.16 -6.93 2.74
N THR A 27 -15.77 -5.75 2.95
CA THR A 27 -15.24 -4.71 3.86
C THR A 27 -15.09 -5.24 5.29
N ARG A 28 -16.13 -5.88 5.83
CA ARG A 28 -16.09 -6.48 7.18
C ARG A 28 -15.09 -7.64 7.26
N ALA A 29 -15.06 -8.50 6.25
CA ALA A 29 -14.16 -9.64 6.20
C ALA A 29 -12.68 -9.21 6.13
N GLY A 30 -12.37 -8.15 5.37
CA GLY A 30 -11.02 -7.58 5.27
C GLY A 30 -10.45 -7.16 6.62
N ARG A 31 -11.26 -6.50 7.44
CA ARG A 31 -10.87 -6.09 8.80
C ARG A 31 -10.57 -7.30 9.70
N VAL A 32 -11.44 -8.31 9.71
CA VAL A 32 -11.22 -9.53 10.51
C VAL A 32 -9.92 -10.24 10.09
N ARG A 33 -9.63 -10.29 8.78
CA ARG A 33 -8.38 -10.84 8.26
C ARG A 33 -7.16 -10.02 8.70
N LEU A 34 -7.24 -8.69 8.66
CA LEU A 34 -6.16 -7.82 9.13
C LEU A 34 -5.92 -7.96 10.63
N GLU A 35 -6.97 -8.03 11.44
CA GLU A 35 -6.86 -8.28 12.88
C GLU A 35 -6.23 -9.66 13.16
N GLY A 36 -6.62 -10.69 12.40
CA GLY A 36 -6.02 -12.02 12.46
C GLY A 36 -4.54 -12.02 12.09
N LEU A 37 -4.18 -11.40 10.96
CA LEU A 37 -2.81 -11.27 10.49
C LEU A 37 -1.94 -10.49 11.48
N ALA A 38 -2.50 -9.45 12.09
CA ALA A 38 -1.79 -8.65 13.07
C ALA A 38 -1.51 -9.45 14.35
N ARG A 39 -2.47 -10.28 14.80
CA ARG A 39 -2.27 -11.24 15.88
C ARG A 39 -1.25 -12.33 15.54
N ASP A 40 -1.22 -12.81 14.30
CA ASP A 40 -0.26 -13.85 13.85
C ASP A 40 1.17 -13.31 13.68
N LEU A 41 1.33 -12.09 13.14
CA LEU A 41 2.64 -11.46 12.98
C LEU A 41 3.30 -11.14 14.33
N PHE A 42 2.50 -10.76 15.32
CA PHE A 42 2.93 -10.28 16.63
C PHE A 42 2.48 -11.18 17.79
N GLY A 43 2.11 -12.44 17.54
CA GLY A 43 1.66 -13.38 18.57
C GLY A 43 2.24 -14.79 18.37
N ASP A 44 2.03 -15.67 19.35
CA ASP A 44 2.27 -17.11 19.24
C ASP A 44 0.89 -17.78 19.18
N ASP A 45 0.31 -18.01 17.99
CA ASP A 45 -0.61 -19.14 17.73
C ASP A 45 -1.30 -19.10 16.33
N GLY A 46 -1.10 -20.20 15.58
CA GLY A 46 -2.18 -21.13 15.23
C GLY A 46 -3.03 -20.93 13.97
N VAL A 47 -3.31 -19.71 13.50
CA VAL A 47 -4.26 -19.53 12.37
C VAL A 47 -3.51 -19.32 11.05
N ARG A 48 -3.22 -20.45 10.38
CA ARG A 48 -2.53 -20.49 9.07
C ARG A 48 -3.49 -20.16 7.94
N THR A 49 -3.24 -19.06 7.22
CA THR A 49 -3.95 -18.81 5.95
C THR A 49 -3.05 -18.43 4.77
N ASP A 50 -1.81 -17.94 5.00
CA ASP A 50 -0.77 -17.86 3.96
C ASP A 50 0.64 -17.67 4.57
N GLU A 51 1.39 -18.78 4.71
CA GLU A 51 2.75 -18.79 5.27
C GLU A 51 3.70 -17.91 4.45
N ALA A 52 3.57 -17.91 3.12
CA ALA A 52 4.45 -17.20 2.20
C ALA A 52 4.25 -15.68 2.30
N ARG A 53 2.99 -15.22 2.31
CA ARG A 53 2.67 -13.79 2.50
C ARG A 53 3.17 -13.29 3.84
N ARG A 54 3.01 -14.05 4.93
CA ARG A 54 3.54 -13.68 6.24
C ARG A 54 5.07 -13.57 6.25
N THR A 55 5.77 -14.52 5.64
CA THR A 55 7.24 -14.46 5.52
C THR A 55 7.69 -13.20 4.80
N ARG A 56 7.01 -12.82 3.71
CA ARG A 56 7.29 -11.56 3.01
C ARG A 56 7.02 -10.34 3.90
N ILE A 57 5.90 -10.29 4.60
CA ILE A 57 5.58 -9.18 5.51
C ILE A 57 6.67 -9.03 6.60
N ARG A 58 7.11 -10.14 7.20
CA ARG A 58 8.20 -10.13 8.18
C ARG A 58 9.52 -9.64 7.56
N ALA A 59 9.83 -10.04 6.33
CA ALA A 59 11.02 -9.56 5.62
C ALA A 59 10.97 -8.03 5.41
N VAL A 60 9.83 -7.49 4.97
CA VAL A 60 9.65 -6.03 4.82
C VAL A 60 9.83 -5.31 6.16
N LEU A 61 9.24 -5.82 7.24
CA LEU A 61 9.39 -5.22 8.58
C LEU A 61 10.85 -5.23 9.04
N SER A 62 11.54 -6.36 8.90
CA SER A 62 12.95 -6.49 9.27
C SER A 62 13.84 -5.54 8.47
N ASP A 63 13.59 -5.39 7.17
CA ASP A 63 14.33 -4.46 6.32
C ASP A 63 14.11 -2.99 6.72
N LEU A 64 12.88 -2.65 7.07
CA LEU A 64 12.49 -1.32 7.55
C LEU A 64 13.15 -1.01 8.90
N ILE A 65 13.12 -1.94 9.85
CA ILE A 65 13.80 -1.80 11.15
C ILE A 65 15.31 -1.64 10.95
N ARG A 66 15.93 -2.46 10.10
CA ARG A 66 17.36 -2.37 9.78
C ARG A 66 17.72 -1.03 9.15
N THR A 67 16.87 -0.52 8.27
CA THR A 67 17.05 0.80 7.63
C THR A 67 17.01 1.92 8.67
N ILE A 68 16.04 1.89 9.59
CA ILE A 68 15.95 2.89 10.67
C ILE A 68 17.13 2.75 11.63
N ASP A 69 17.49 1.53 12.07
CA ASP A 69 18.64 1.25 12.95
C ASP A 69 19.93 1.82 12.37
N GLY A 70 20.21 1.55 11.10
CA GLY A 70 21.41 2.04 10.41
C GLY A 70 21.45 3.56 10.27
N ARG A 71 20.32 4.20 9.96
CA ARG A 71 20.23 5.68 9.89
C ARG A 71 20.44 6.31 11.27
N LEU A 72 19.72 5.82 12.29
CA LEU A 72 19.84 6.32 13.66
C LEU A 72 21.26 6.19 14.18
N ARG A 73 21.90 5.03 14.01
CA ARG A 73 23.26 4.81 14.53
C ARG A 73 24.31 5.65 13.82
N ARG A 74 24.20 5.81 12.50
CA ARG A 74 25.07 6.68 11.71
C ARG A 74 25.06 8.12 12.25
N ASP A 75 23.87 8.62 12.56
CA ASP A 75 23.71 9.99 13.04
C ASP A 75 23.97 10.13 14.55
N LEU A 76 23.82 9.04 15.31
CA LEU A 76 24.10 9.00 16.74
C LEU A 76 25.60 9.00 17.04
N LEU A 77 26.41 8.26 16.28
CA LEU A 77 27.85 8.09 16.54
C LEU A 77 28.61 9.40 16.78
N PRO A 78 28.48 10.45 15.94
CA PRO A 78 29.17 11.72 16.16
C PRO A 78 28.67 12.54 17.35
N ARG A 79 27.52 12.16 17.93
CA ARG A 79 26.84 12.87 19.02
C ARG A 79 27.00 12.17 20.37
N LEU A 80 27.65 11.01 20.38
CA LEU A 80 27.89 10.27 21.61
C LEU A 80 28.95 10.99 22.46
N PRO A 81 28.80 10.96 23.80
CA PRO A 81 29.83 11.44 24.72
C PRO A 81 31.19 10.77 24.52
N ALA A 82 32.28 11.46 24.88
CA ALA A 82 33.64 10.95 24.72
C ALA A 82 34.00 9.80 25.69
N ASP A 83 33.24 9.64 26.78
CA ASP A 83 33.37 8.59 27.78
C ASP A 83 32.67 7.28 27.37
N VAL A 84 32.06 7.21 26.17
CA VAL A 84 31.54 5.96 25.63
C VAL A 84 32.70 5.01 25.28
N PRO A 85 32.71 3.78 25.79
CA PRO A 85 33.76 2.80 25.50
C PRO A 85 33.96 2.52 24.01
N ALA A 86 35.21 2.31 23.59
CA ALA A 86 35.57 2.12 22.19
C ALA A 86 34.94 0.88 21.54
N ASP A 87 34.74 -0.19 22.30
CA ASP A 87 34.04 -1.41 21.89
C ASP A 87 32.56 -1.15 21.58
N VAL A 88 31.89 -0.32 22.40
CA VAL A 88 30.51 0.12 22.15
C VAL A 88 30.44 0.96 20.88
N LEU A 89 31.38 1.90 20.69
CA LEU A 89 31.47 2.71 19.46
C LEU A 89 31.72 1.86 18.22
N MET A 90 32.62 0.86 18.31
CA MET A 90 32.86 -0.09 17.21
C MET A 90 31.61 -0.89 16.85
N MET A 91 30.88 -1.39 17.84
CA MET A 91 29.66 -2.15 17.59
C MET A 91 28.56 -1.27 16.98
N LEU A 92 28.36 -0.06 17.51
CA LEU A 92 27.45 0.93 16.91
C LEU A 92 27.89 1.38 15.52
N GLY A 93 29.20 1.39 15.24
CA GLY A 93 29.78 1.64 13.92
C GLY A 93 29.56 0.51 12.92
N ASN A 94 29.42 -0.73 13.39
CA ASN A 94 29.25 -1.89 12.52
C ASN A 94 27.81 -2.05 12.01
N MET A 95 27.46 -1.36 10.92
CA MET A 95 26.10 -1.35 10.34
C MET A 95 25.64 -2.70 9.77
N THR A 96 26.48 -3.74 9.77
CA THR A 96 26.10 -5.10 9.35
C THR A 96 25.41 -5.89 10.47
N VAL A 97 25.69 -5.55 11.73
CA VAL A 97 25.10 -6.21 12.90
C VAL A 97 23.90 -5.39 13.36
N PRO A 98 22.66 -5.93 13.30
CA PRO A 98 21.49 -5.21 13.75
C PRO A 98 21.49 -5.08 15.28
N VAL A 99 21.30 -3.85 15.76
CA VAL A 99 21.27 -3.57 17.20
C VAL A 99 19.84 -3.51 17.72
N ALA A 100 18.94 -2.86 16.99
CA ALA A 100 17.55 -2.73 17.41
C ALA A 100 16.75 -4.04 17.33
N GLN A 101 16.93 -4.84 16.27
CA GLN A 101 16.10 -6.03 16.00
C GLN A 101 16.07 -7.01 17.20
N PRO A 102 17.21 -7.44 17.78
CA PRO A 102 17.17 -8.37 18.92
C PRO A 102 16.52 -7.77 20.18
N MET A 103 16.55 -6.44 20.34
CA MET A 103 15.89 -5.78 21.47
C MET A 103 14.38 -5.69 21.30
N LEU A 104 13.91 -5.60 20.04
CA LEU A 104 12.48 -5.59 19.71
C LEU A 104 11.90 -7.01 19.78
N ASP A 105 12.64 -8.02 19.34
CA ASP A 105 12.20 -9.42 19.36
C ASP A 105 12.16 -10.02 20.79
N GLY A 106 13.05 -9.54 21.68
CA GLY A 106 13.15 -10.02 23.06
C GLY A 106 12.08 -9.50 24.02
N GLU A 107 11.25 -8.54 23.61
CA GLU A 107 10.16 -8.02 24.44
C GLU A 107 8.89 -8.85 24.21
N GLY A 108 8.40 -9.48 25.28
CA GLY A 108 7.02 -10.00 25.31
C GLY A 108 5.94 -8.91 25.15
N ASP A 109 6.31 -7.63 25.12
CA ASP A 109 5.43 -6.49 24.80
C ASP A 109 5.24 -6.36 23.28
N ARG A 110 4.66 -7.40 22.68
CA ARG A 110 4.27 -7.45 21.26
C ARG A 110 2.99 -6.62 21.04
N ARG A 111 3.01 -5.33 21.40
CA ARG A 111 1.88 -4.43 21.05
C ARG A 111 1.71 -4.44 19.55
N VAL A 112 0.61 -5.04 19.12
CA VAL A 112 0.19 -5.17 17.74
C VAL A 112 -0.11 -3.78 17.20
N ASP A 113 0.79 -3.21 16.40
CA ASP A 113 0.48 -1.99 15.66
C ASP A 113 -0.28 -2.39 14.40
N HIS A 114 -1.62 -2.45 14.51
CA HIS A 114 -2.50 -2.84 13.42
C HIS A 114 -2.33 -1.96 12.17
N ALA A 115 -2.03 -0.67 12.35
CA ALA A 115 -1.81 0.24 11.24
C ALA A 115 -0.49 -0.08 10.53
N LEU A 116 0.56 -0.45 11.25
CA LEU A 116 1.81 -0.93 10.64
C LEU A 116 1.56 -2.22 9.85
N VAL A 117 0.82 -3.18 10.40
CA VAL A 117 0.48 -4.43 9.70
C VAL A 117 -0.28 -4.16 8.42
N ALA A 118 -1.27 -3.27 8.47
CA ALA A 118 -2.05 -2.90 7.29
C ALA A 118 -1.17 -2.36 6.16
N VAL A 119 -0.24 -1.46 6.48
CA VAL A 119 0.68 -0.87 5.50
C VAL A 119 1.64 -1.91 4.92
N LEU A 120 2.19 -2.79 5.77
CA LEU A 120 3.08 -3.87 5.32
C LEU A 120 2.35 -4.88 4.42
N ALA A 121 1.15 -5.31 4.83
CA ALA A 121 0.31 -6.23 4.07
C ALA A 121 -0.06 -5.64 2.71
N ARG A 122 -0.52 -4.38 2.69
CA ARG A 122 -0.81 -3.63 1.48
C ARG A 122 0.40 -3.60 0.54
N ARG A 123 1.60 -3.32 1.06
CA ARG A 123 2.82 -3.28 0.24
C ARG A 123 3.14 -4.63 -0.40
N VAL A 124 2.99 -5.73 0.35
CA VAL A 124 3.21 -7.08 -0.18
C VAL A 124 2.20 -7.41 -1.29
N ASP A 125 0.94 -7.03 -1.11
CA ASP A 125 -0.10 -7.28 -2.10
C ASP A 125 0.06 -6.40 -3.35
N GLU A 126 0.40 -5.12 -3.17
CA GLU A 126 0.76 -4.21 -4.26
C GLU A 126 1.93 -4.77 -5.08
N HIS A 127 3.00 -5.20 -4.40
CA HIS A 127 4.16 -5.79 -5.06
C HIS A 127 3.77 -7.03 -5.88
N ARG A 128 2.89 -7.89 -5.36
CA ARG A 128 2.36 -9.04 -6.10
C ARG A 128 1.71 -8.61 -7.42
N LEU A 129 0.89 -7.54 -7.40
CA LEU A 129 0.27 -7.01 -8.63
C LEU A 129 1.30 -6.45 -9.60
N VAL A 130 2.34 -5.77 -9.10
CA VAL A 130 3.44 -5.23 -9.92
C VAL A 130 4.22 -6.35 -10.62
N VAL A 131 4.60 -7.40 -9.88
CA VAL A 131 5.33 -8.56 -10.42
C VAL A 131 4.50 -9.27 -11.49
N GLN A 132 3.19 -9.42 -11.23
CA GLN A 132 2.28 -10.03 -12.19
C GLN A 132 2.19 -9.22 -13.49
N ALA A 133 2.00 -7.89 -13.37
CA ALA A 133 1.93 -7.00 -14.52
C ALA A 133 3.23 -7.01 -15.33
N ARG A 134 4.39 -6.94 -14.67
CA ARG A 134 5.71 -7.02 -15.33
C ARG A 134 5.91 -8.33 -16.07
N THR A 135 5.51 -9.45 -15.46
CA THR A 135 5.58 -10.76 -16.11
C THR A 135 4.75 -10.77 -17.39
N ALA A 136 3.51 -10.26 -17.35
CA ALA A 136 2.68 -10.12 -18.54
C ALA A 136 3.29 -9.15 -19.57
N MET A 137 3.86 -8.03 -19.14
CA MET A 137 4.50 -7.05 -20.00
C MET A 137 5.71 -7.62 -20.75
N THR A 138 6.52 -8.49 -20.13
CA THR A 138 7.66 -9.12 -20.83
C THR A 138 7.26 -9.99 -22.02
N GLN A 139 5.98 -10.38 -22.10
CA GLN A 139 5.42 -11.17 -23.20
C GLN A 139 4.85 -10.28 -24.32
N ASP A 140 4.78 -8.96 -24.13
CA ASP A 140 4.25 -7.99 -25.07
C ASP A 140 5.36 -7.05 -25.58
N LEU A 141 5.83 -7.29 -26.80
CA LEU A 141 6.95 -6.56 -27.40
C LEU A 141 6.66 -5.06 -27.61
N GLU A 142 5.41 -4.66 -27.83
CA GLU A 142 5.08 -3.24 -28.04
C GLU A 142 5.22 -2.45 -26.75
N LEU A 143 4.70 -2.99 -25.65
CA LEU A 143 4.79 -2.37 -24.32
C LEU A 143 6.26 -2.26 -23.85
N VAL A 144 7.07 -3.27 -24.15
CA VAL A 144 8.51 -3.24 -23.83
C VAL A 144 9.24 -2.12 -24.59
N GLN A 145 8.87 -1.87 -25.86
CA GLN A 145 9.54 -0.87 -26.68
C GLN A 145 9.09 0.56 -26.39
N ARG A 146 7.87 0.76 -25.90
CA ARG A 146 7.29 2.08 -25.68
C ARG A 146 6.55 2.18 -24.34
N PRO A 147 7.26 2.13 -23.20
CA PRO A 147 6.64 2.25 -21.90
C PRO A 147 5.99 3.64 -21.71
N LEU A 148 4.71 3.64 -21.34
CA LEU A 148 3.88 4.83 -21.12
C LEU A 148 4.57 5.81 -20.19
N LEU A 149 5.05 5.36 -19.03
CA LEU A 149 5.62 6.27 -18.02
C LEU A 149 6.86 7.00 -18.55
N ALA A 150 7.70 6.33 -19.33
CA ALA A 150 8.85 6.95 -19.98
C ALA A 150 8.43 7.94 -21.08
N GLY A 151 7.35 7.63 -21.81
CA GLY A 151 6.73 8.54 -22.77
C GLY A 151 6.19 9.80 -22.09
N LEU A 152 5.47 9.66 -20.98
CA LEU A 152 4.95 10.77 -20.19
C LEU A 152 6.07 11.66 -19.63
N ALA A 153 7.21 11.08 -19.24
CA ALA A 153 8.40 11.82 -18.80
C ALA A 153 8.99 12.76 -19.86
N ARG A 154 8.65 12.56 -21.14
CA ARG A 154 9.07 13.37 -22.29
C ARG A 154 7.92 14.16 -22.93
N HIS A 155 6.77 14.19 -22.27
CA HIS A 155 5.57 14.87 -22.76
C HIS A 155 5.76 16.40 -22.84
N ASP A 156 5.10 17.04 -23.80
CA ASP A 156 5.23 18.49 -24.03
C ASP A 156 4.68 19.32 -22.86
N ASP A 157 3.65 18.81 -22.18
CA ASP A 157 3.18 19.38 -20.91
C ASP A 157 4.22 19.16 -19.79
N ARG A 158 4.88 20.25 -19.39
CA ARG A 158 5.93 20.25 -18.36
C ARG A 158 5.45 19.72 -17.01
N THR A 159 4.18 19.85 -16.67
CA THR A 159 3.62 19.36 -15.41
C THR A 159 3.48 17.85 -15.42
N VAL A 160 2.97 17.28 -16.52
CA VAL A 160 2.90 15.82 -16.72
C VAL A 160 4.30 15.22 -16.74
N ALA A 161 5.22 15.81 -17.51
CA ALA A 161 6.59 15.33 -17.61
C ALA A 161 7.37 15.41 -16.29
N ALA A 162 7.15 16.45 -15.48
CA ALA A 162 7.73 16.54 -14.14
C ALA A 162 7.15 15.46 -13.20
N ALA A 163 5.83 15.30 -13.15
CA ALA A 163 5.18 14.30 -12.30
C ALA A 163 5.60 12.87 -12.66
N ALA A 164 5.70 12.55 -13.95
CA ALA A 164 6.14 11.24 -14.43
C ALA A 164 7.61 10.96 -14.05
N ARG A 165 8.50 11.94 -14.15
CA ARG A 165 9.90 11.77 -13.70
C ARG A 165 10.02 11.51 -12.21
N VAL A 166 9.26 12.24 -11.39
CA VAL A 166 9.21 11.99 -9.94
C VAL A 166 8.66 10.59 -9.65
N MET A 167 7.64 10.13 -10.39
CA MET A 167 7.11 8.77 -10.26
C MET A 167 8.16 7.71 -10.60
N ILE A 168 8.90 7.86 -11.70
CA ILE A 168 9.99 6.95 -12.09
C ILE A 168 11.04 6.85 -10.98
N GLU A 169 11.49 8.00 -10.45
CA GLU A 169 12.47 8.03 -9.35
C GLU A 169 11.94 7.31 -8.11
N ARG A 170 10.67 7.51 -7.77
CA ARG A 170 10.03 6.85 -6.63
C ARG A 170 9.86 5.35 -6.80
N GLU A 171 9.49 4.89 -7.99
CA GLU A 171 9.40 3.46 -8.27
C GLU A 171 10.77 2.79 -8.28
N ALA A 172 11.81 3.45 -8.77
CA ALA A 172 13.17 2.93 -8.75
C ALA A 172 13.65 2.67 -7.31
N GLY A 173 13.29 3.55 -6.37
CA GLY A 173 13.59 3.37 -4.95
C GLY A 173 12.85 2.20 -4.27
N ARG A 174 11.80 1.64 -4.90
CA ARG A 174 10.97 0.56 -4.36
C ARG A 174 11.34 -0.82 -4.92
N GLN A 175 12.40 -0.92 -5.72
CA GLN A 175 12.87 -2.16 -6.35
C GLN A 175 14.05 -2.76 -5.60
N ALA A 176 13.92 -4.01 -5.14
CA ALA A 176 15.04 -4.80 -4.63
C ALA A 176 15.74 -5.58 -5.75
N ARG A 177 16.98 -6.01 -5.50
CA ARG A 177 17.77 -6.86 -6.41
C ARG A 177 17.17 -8.24 -6.67
N PHE A 178 16.27 -8.72 -5.81
CA PHE A 178 15.68 -10.07 -5.88
C PHE A 178 14.16 -10.07 -5.98
N ASP A 179 13.58 -8.98 -6.52
CA ASP A 179 12.13 -8.84 -6.68
C ASP A 179 11.36 -9.02 -5.35
N GLU A 180 11.99 -8.60 -4.26
CA GLU A 180 11.38 -8.54 -2.93
C GLU A 180 10.65 -7.20 -2.75
N PRO A 181 9.51 -7.20 -2.03
CA PRO A 181 8.82 -5.96 -1.72
C PRO A 181 9.70 -5.07 -0.82
N VAL A 182 10.03 -3.86 -1.28
CA VAL A 182 10.69 -2.84 -0.46
C VAL A 182 9.66 -1.81 -0.02
N LEU A 183 9.69 -1.44 1.26
CA LEU A 183 8.89 -0.34 1.81
C LEU A 183 9.82 0.77 2.30
N PRO A 184 10.01 1.84 1.52
CA PRO A 184 10.69 3.04 1.99
C PRO A 184 10.02 3.62 3.24
N LEU A 185 10.82 4.19 4.13
CA LEU A 185 10.35 4.77 5.40
C LEU A 185 9.41 5.97 5.18
N GLU A 186 9.65 6.67 4.08
CA GLU A 186 8.90 7.82 3.59
C GLU A 186 7.45 7.44 3.21
N ASP A 187 7.23 6.18 2.83
CA ASP A 187 5.93 5.68 2.37
C ASP A 187 5.04 5.19 3.53
N LEU A 188 5.52 5.26 4.77
CA LEU A 188 4.70 4.99 5.95
C LEU A 188 3.81 6.20 6.29
N PRO A 189 2.55 5.99 6.70
CA PRO A 189 1.73 7.04 7.30
C PRO A 189 2.46 7.70 8.47
N ALA A 190 2.37 9.03 8.58
CA ALA A 190 3.17 9.82 9.53
C ALA A 190 3.10 9.31 10.97
N ALA A 191 1.90 8.94 11.44
CA ALA A 191 1.72 8.41 12.80
C ALA A 191 2.39 7.03 13.00
N VAL A 192 2.31 6.13 12.01
CA VAL A 192 2.95 4.81 12.04
C VAL A 192 4.47 4.97 12.01
N ARG A 193 4.96 5.83 11.12
CA ARG A 193 6.37 6.20 10.97
C ARG A 193 6.96 6.71 12.26
N ALA A 194 6.28 7.67 12.91
CA ALA A 194 6.68 8.22 14.20
C ALA A 194 6.82 7.14 15.26
N ARG A 195 5.77 6.32 15.45
CA ARG A 195 5.81 5.22 16.42
C ARG A 195 6.97 4.26 16.15
N LEU A 196 7.19 3.88 14.89
CA LEU A 196 8.24 2.93 14.54
C LEU A 196 9.63 3.51 14.79
N ILE A 197 9.92 4.75 14.36
CA ILE A 197 11.22 5.40 14.60
C ILE A 197 11.50 5.50 16.10
N TRP A 198 10.52 5.93 16.91
CA TRP A 198 10.68 6.00 18.36
C TRP A 198 10.92 4.64 19.01
N ARG A 199 10.25 3.58 18.53
CA ARG A 199 10.47 2.21 19.01
C ARG A 199 11.88 1.72 18.69
N VAL A 200 12.39 1.96 17.48
CA VAL A 200 13.75 1.59 17.10
C VAL A 200 14.77 2.41 17.88
N ALA A 201 14.54 3.72 18.08
CA ALA A 201 15.40 4.57 18.90
C ALA A 201 15.47 4.09 20.36
N ALA A 202 14.34 3.72 20.95
CA ALA A 202 14.28 3.14 22.29
C ALA A 202 15.03 1.79 22.36
N ALA A 203 14.94 0.96 21.33
CA ALA A 203 15.67 -0.30 21.22
C ALA A 203 17.20 -0.07 21.18
N VAL A 204 17.68 0.86 20.36
CA VAL A 204 19.11 1.26 20.33
C VAL A 204 19.56 1.78 21.69
N ARG A 205 18.78 2.69 22.30
CA ARG A 205 19.08 3.23 23.63
C ARG A 205 19.18 2.15 24.70
N ARG A 206 18.28 1.17 24.67
CA ARG A 206 18.27 0.05 25.60
C ARG A 206 19.49 -0.85 25.39
N TRP A 207 19.86 -1.12 24.15
CA TRP A 207 21.08 -1.87 23.86
C TRP A 207 22.32 -1.17 24.44
N ILE A 208 22.44 0.16 24.28
CA ILE A 208 23.52 0.95 24.89
C ILE A 208 23.47 0.85 26.42
N ALA A 209 22.29 0.90 27.02
CA ALA A 209 22.11 0.77 28.47
C ALA A 209 22.69 -0.55 29.00
N ARG A 210 22.51 -1.65 28.26
CA ARG A 210 23.03 -2.98 28.63
C ARG A 210 24.56 -3.04 28.60
N GLN A 211 25.23 -2.09 27.96
CA GLN A 211 26.69 -1.97 27.95
C GLN A 211 27.23 -1.18 29.15
N HIS A 212 26.39 -0.78 30.12
CA HIS A 212 26.78 -0.08 31.35
C HIS A 212 27.56 1.24 31.10
N VAL A 213 27.21 1.94 30.01
CA VAL A 213 27.86 3.19 29.62
C VAL A 213 27.48 4.33 30.59
N PRO A 214 28.44 5.18 31.01
CA PRO A 214 28.15 6.38 31.79
C PRO A 214 27.31 7.41 31.00
N ALA A 215 26.86 8.48 31.65
CA ALA A 215 26.15 9.60 31.02
C ALA A 215 24.79 9.24 30.35
N ALA A 216 24.00 8.37 30.98
CA ALA A 216 22.66 7.95 30.52
C ALA A 216 21.78 9.11 29.98
N ALA A 217 21.70 10.22 30.71
CA ALA A 217 20.88 11.38 30.31
C ALA A 217 21.42 12.09 29.05
N ALA A 218 22.73 12.10 28.82
CA ALA A 218 23.32 12.66 27.61
C ALA A 218 23.02 11.76 26.40
N ILE A 219 23.11 10.44 26.58
CA ILE A 219 22.76 9.45 25.56
C ILE A 219 21.27 9.54 25.22
N ASP A 220 20.38 9.67 26.22
CA ASP A 220 18.94 9.84 26.01
C ASP A 220 18.64 11.08 25.14
N ARG A 221 19.27 12.21 25.44
CA ARG A 221 19.13 13.44 24.63
C ARG A 221 19.67 13.26 23.21
N ALA A 222 20.82 12.60 23.05
CA ALA A 222 21.42 12.37 21.74
C ALA A 222 20.53 11.47 20.87
N VAL A 223 20.03 10.36 21.43
CA VAL A 223 19.10 9.45 20.74
C VAL A 223 17.80 10.17 20.38
N ALA A 224 17.21 10.92 21.31
CA ALA A 224 15.98 11.65 21.05
C ALA A 224 16.14 12.72 19.96
N ALA A 225 17.24 13.47 19.99
CA ALA A 225 17.55 14.48 18.97
C ALA A 225 17.75 13.85 17.58
N VAL A 226 18.46 12.73 17.50
CA VAL A 226 18.67 12.02 16.22
C VAL A 226 17.38 11.43 15.68
N ALA A 227 16.56 10.81 16.52
CA ALA A 227 15.25 10.29 16.12
C ALA A 227 14.30 11.42 15.67
N GLY A 228 14.29 12.55 16.38
CA GLY A 228 13.54 13.74 15.98
C GLY A 228 14.02 14.33 14.66
N GLY A 229 15.34 14.39 14.43
CA GLY A 229 15.92 14.83 13.16
C GLY A 229 15.55 13.90 12.00
N LEU A 230 15.63 12.59 12.20
CA LEU A 230 15.21 11.61 11.19
C LEU A 230 13.71 11.76 10.86
N LEU A 231 12.86 12.00 11.86
CA LEU A 231 11.43 12.25 11.63
C LEU A 231 11.19 13.49 10.78
N ALA A 232 11.89 14.59 11.05
CA ALA A 232 11.76 15.83 10.29
C ALA A 232 12.18 15.62 8.82
N THR A 233 13.35 15.02 8.59
CA THR A 233 13.85 14.76 7.23
C THR A 233 12.88 13.90 6.41
N VAL A 234 12.32 12.85 7.01
CA VAL A 234 11.41 11.94 6.29
C VAL A 234 10.04 12.60 6.08
N ALA A 235 9.60 13.51 6.96
CA ALA A 235 8.34 14.23 6.82
C ALA A 235 8.31 15.21 5.63
N GLU A 236 9.46 15.71 5.19
CA GLU A 236 9.59 16.59 4.02
C GLU A 236 9.44 15.83 2.69
N MET A 237 9.60 14.51 2.71
CA MET A 237 9.51 13.68 1.52
C MET A 237 8.07 13.24 1.28
N PRO A 238 7.49 13.47 0.09
CA PRO A 238 6.18 12.91 -0.24
C PRO A 238 6.26 11.38 -0.30
N ASP A 239 5.20 10.72 0.15
CA ASP A 239 5.04 9.28 -0.03
C ASP A 239 4.69 8.94 -1.50
N HIS A 240 4.83 7.67 -1.82
CA HIS A 240 4.57 7.13 -3.15
C HIS A 240 3.14 7.39 -3.65
N ASP A 241 2.14 7.25 -2.77
CA ASP A 241 0.73 7.47 -3.11
C ASP A 241 0.47 8.94 -3.47
N THR A 242 1.07 9.88 -2.75
CA THR A 242 1.01 11.33 -3.03
C THR A 242 1.60 11.65 -4.39
N VAL A 243 2.72 11.00 -4.75
CA VAL A 243 3.35 11.14 -6.07
C VAL A 243 2.46 10.56 -7.17
N ALA A 244 1.87 9.38 -6.95
CA ALA A 244 0.95 8.75 -7.90
C ALA A 244 -0.31 9.60 -8.14
N ILE A 245 -0.90 10.17 -7.08
CA ILE A 245 -2.02 11.13 -7.17
C ILE A 245 -1.59 12.38 -7.93
N GLY A 246 -0.38 12.89 -7.68
CA GLY A 246 0.18 14.04 -8.40
C GLY A 246 0.24 13.81 -9.91
N LEU A 247 0.72 12.63 -10.33
CA LEU A 247 0.75 12.21 -11.72
C LEU A 247 -0.66 12.04 -12.31
N ALA A 248 -1.54 11.32 -11.62
CA ALA A 248 -2.90 11.09 -12.09
C ALA A 248 -3.70 12.40 -12.24
N ARG A 249 -3.53 13.36 -11.32
CA ARG A 249 -4.11 14.71 -11.43
C ARG A 249 -3.53 15.48 -12.62
N ALA A 250 -2.22 15.39 -12.87
CA ALA A 250 -1.60 16.04 -14.01
C ALA A 250 -2.18 15.50 -15.33
N MET A 251 -2.32 14.18 -15.43
CA MET A 251 -2.90 13.53 -16.61
C MET A 251 -4.38 13.81 -16.79
N LEU A 252 -5.16 13.90 -15.70
CA LEU A 252 -6.59 14.22 -15.77
C LEU A 252 -6.82 15.62 -16.36
N ARG A 253 -5.98 16.59 -16.00
CA ARG A 253 -6.06 17.95 -16.56
C ARG A 253 -5.76 18.01 -18.06
N THR A 254 -4.95 17.09 -18.58
CA THR A 254 -4.58 17.03 -20.00
C THR A 254 -5.41 16.01 -20.78
N GLY A 255 -6.42 15.39 -20.17
CA GLY A 255 -7.25 14.36 -20.80
C GLY A 255 -6.55 13.01 -21.00
N LEU A 256 -5.37 12.80 -20.42
CA LEU A 256 -4.58 11.56 -20.54
C LEU A 256 -4.93 10.51 -19.47
N ALA A 257 -5.69 10.89 -18.43
CA ALA A 257 -6.18 9.95 -17.40
C ALA A 257 -7.53 9.34 -17.79
N ASP A 258 -7.66 8.93 -19.05
CA ASP A 258 -8.82 8.23 -19.56
C ASP A 258 -8.76 6.72 -19.23
N ASP A 259 -9.70 5.95 -19.77
CA ASP A 259 -9.76 4.50 -19.59
C ASP A 259 -8.50 3.80 -20.11
N ALA A 260 -8.02 4.23 -21.28
CA ALA A 260 -6.83 3.67 -21.92
C ALA A 260 -5.57 3.92 -21.08
N GLY A 261 -5.37 5.14 -20.58
CA GLY A 261 -4.24 5.49 -19.70
C GLY A 261 -4.26 4.70 -18.38
N THR A 262 -5.46 4.52 -17.80
CA THR A 262 -5.63 3.73 -16.56
C THR A 262 -5.25 2.26 -16.77
N VAL A 263 -5.73 1.68 -17.88
CA VAL A 263 -5.39 0.30 -18.26
C VAL A 263 -3.90 0.17 -18.54
N ALA A 264 -3.31 1.09 -19.31
CA ALA A 264 -1.90 1.05 -19.68
C ALA A 264 -0.98 1.06 -18.44
N PHE A 265 -1.27 1.92 -17.45
CA PHE A 265 -0.53 1.88 -16.18
C PHE A 265 -0.66 0.55 -15.45
N ALA A 266 -1.88 -0.02 -15.40
CA ALA A 266 -2.09 -1.31 -14.76
C ALA A 266 -1.33 -2.44 -15.48
N VAL A 267 -1.27 -2.40 -16.82
CA VAL A 267 -0.55 -3.39 -17.63
C VAL A 267 0.97 -3.29 -17.48
N GLU A 268 1.51 -2.07 -17.44
CA GLU A 268 2.96 -1.84 -17.29
C GLU A 268 3.45 -2.04 -15.84
N GLY A 269 2.54 -2.30 -14.90
CA GLY A 269 2.87 -2.50 -13.49
C GLY A 269 3.06 -1.21 -12.69
N HIS A 270 2.63 -0.07 -13.23
CA HIS A 270 2.51 1.21 -12.53
C HIS A 270 1.19 1.25 -11.73
N VAL A 271 0.98 0.22 -10.90
CA VAL A 271 -0.31 -0.07 -10.22
C VAL A 271 -0.78 1.12 -9.39
N ALA A 272 0.11 1.78 -8.64
CA ALA A 272 -0.25 2.95 -7.84
C ALA A 272 -0.79 4.12 -8.70
N ALA A 273 -0.22 4.37 -9.88
CA ALA A 273 -0.73 5.40 -10.78
C ALA A 273 -2.13 5.06 -11.31
N ALA A 274 -2.37 3.80 -11.65
CA ALA A 274 -3.68 3.32 -12.09
C ALA A 274 -4.74 3.42 -10.97
N VAL A 275 -4.40 3.00 -9.75
CA VAL A 275 -5.29 3.13 -8.58
C VAL A 275 -5.58 4.60 -8.25
N ALA A 276 -4.58 5.48 -8.36
CA ALA A 276 -4.77 6.92 -8.17
C ALA A 276 -5.73 7.50 -9.22
N GLY A 277 -5.63 7.06 -10.48
CA GLY A 277 -6.59 7.42 -11.53
C GLY A 277 -8.03 7.02 -11.19
N LEU A 278 -8.22 5.78 -10.74
CA LEU A 278 -9.53 5.28 -10.29
C LEU A 278 -10.06 6.06 -9.08
N ALA A 279 -9.21 6.31 -8.08
CA ALA A 279 -9.58 7.06 -6.87
C ALA A 279 -10.08 8.47 -7.21
N LEU A 280 -9.35 9.20 -8.06
CA LEU A 280 -9.73 10.55 -8.49
C LEU A 280 -11.04 10.56 -9.27
N ARG A 281 -11.25 9.59 -10.16
CA ARG A 281 -12.48 9.47 -10.97
C ARG A 281 -13.70 9.08 -10.14
N ALA A 282 -13.53 8.19 -9.17
CA ALA A 282 -14.58 7.78 -8.24
C ALA A 282 -14.83 8.83 -7.14
N GLY A 283 -13.90 9.76 -6.93
CA GLY A 283 -13.98 10.79 -5.90
C GLY A 283 -13.74 10.25 -4.48
N ILE A 284 -12.92 9.23 -4.34
CA ILE A 284 -12.61 8.58 -3.05
C ILE A 284 -11.13 8.76 -2.68
N GLY A 285 -10.78 8.51 -1.42
CA GLY A 285 -9.39 8.48 -0.96
C GLY A 285 -8.59 7.30 -1.54
N MET A 286 -7.26 7.46 -1.62
CA MET A 286 -6.34 6.45 -2.13
C MET A 286 -6.38 5.15 -1.33
N ASP A 287 -6.46 5.24 0.00
CA ASP A 287 -6.54 4.06 0.88
C ASP A 287 -7.80 3.24 0.60
N ALA A 288 -8.94 3.91 0.41
CA ALA A 288 -10.20 3.25 0.04
C ALA A 288 -10.10 2.57 -1.33
N ALA A 289 -9.48 3.23 -2.31
CA ALA A 289 -9.28 2.66 -3.64
C ALA A 289 -8.38 1.40 -3.59
N TRP A 290 -7.28 1.44 -2.83
CA TRP A 290 -6.43 0.28 -2.59
C TRP A 290 -7.20 -0.88 -1.95
N ASP A 291 -7.97 -0.60 -0.90
CA ASP A 291 -8.77 -1.61 -0.23
C ASP A 291 -9.80 -2.26 -1.17
N MET A 292 -10.36 -1.50 -2.11
CA MET A 292 -11.29 -2.01 -3.11
C MET A 292 -10.60 -2.84 -4.21
N VAL A 293 -9.40 -2.42 -4.65
CA VAL A 293 -8.61 -3.11 -5.67
C VAL A 293 -8.00 -4.42 -5.16
N LEU A 294 -7.58 -4.44 -3.89
CA LEU A 294 -6.97 -5.60 -3.23
C LEU A 294 -7.99 -6.56 -2.62
N ASP A 295 -9.29 -6.29 -2.77
CA ASP A 295 -10.36 -7.16 -2.29
C ASP A 295 -10.29 -8.53 -2.98
N PRO A 296 -9.99 -9.65 -2.27
CA PRO A 296 -9.80 -10.96 -2.90
C PRO A 296 -11.03 -11.46 -3.67
N ASP A 297 -12.23 -11.09 -3.22
CA ASP A 297 -13.48 -11.50 -3.85
C ASP A 297 -13.72 -10.73 -5.17
N GLY A 298 -13.07 -9.57 -5.33
CA GLY A 298 -13.19 -8.69 -6.49
C GLY A 298 -14.48 -7.89 -6.55
N ALA A 299 -15.45 -8.12 -5.66
CA ALA A 299 -16.73 -7.42 -5.66
C ALA A 299 -16.53 -5.90 -5.47
N ARG A 300 -15.63 -5.49 -4.57
CA ARG A 300 -15.30 -4.07 -4.37
C ARG A 300 -14.63 -3.46 -5.59
N LEU A 301 -13.77 -4.21 -6.30
CA LEU A 301 -13.18 -3.74 -7.55
C LEU A 301 -14.27 -3.42 -8.59
N LEU A 302 -15.28 -4.28 -8.75
CA LEU A 302 -16.37 -4.02 -9.71
C LEU A 302 -17.12 -2.73 -9.40
N VAL A 303 -17.43 -2.50 -8.13
CA VAL A 303 -18.07 -1.27 -7.66
C VAL A 303 -17.17 -0.06 -7.97
N LEU A 304 -15.87 -0.13 -7.68
CA LEU A 304 -14.93 0.96 -7.95
C LEU A 304 -14.87 1.29 -9.44
N LEU A 305 -14.68 0.29 -10.31
CA LEU A 305 -14.59 0.48 -11.76
C LEU A 305 -15.86 1.13 -12.31
N ARG A 306 -17.03 0.66 -11.83
CA ARG A 306 -18.31 1.16 -12.30
C ARG A 306 -18.58 2.59 -11.83
N ALA A 307 -18.26 2.89 -10.57
CA ALA A 307 -18.41 4.23 -10.00
C ALA A 307 -17.42 5.24 -10.59
N ALA A 308 -16.23 4.79 -11.00
CA ALA A 308 -15.24 5.58 -11.75
C ALA A 308 -15.64 5.80 -13.23
N GLY A 309 -16.74 5.18 -13.69
CA GLY A 309 -17.24 5.31 -15.05
C GLY A 309 -16.33 4.66 -16.09
N ILE A 310 -15.64 3.57 -15.74
CA ILE A 310 -14.76 2.84 -16.65
C ILE A 310 -15.61 2.12 -17.71
N ASP A 311 -15.21 2.19 -18.98
CA ASP A 311 -15.90 1.45 -20.03
C ASP A 311 -15.76 -0.06 -19.83
N ARG A 312 -16.60 -0.83 -20.52
CA ARG A 312 -16.66 -2.28 -20.36
C ARG A 312 -15.35 -2.97 -20.78
N ALA A 313 -14.69 -2.51 -21.83
CA ALA A 313 -13.48 -3.12 -22.36
C ALA A 313 -12.29 -2.89 -21.42
N ALA A 314 -12.14 -1.66 -20.92
CA ALA A 314 -11.16 -1.28 -19.93
C ALA A 314 -11.42 -2.00 -18.59
N ALA A 315 -12.68 -2.12 -18.17
CA ALA A 315 -13.05 -2.87 -16.97
C ALA A 315 -12.63 -4.35 -17.10
N ALA A 316 -12.90 -4.98 -18.24
CA ALA A 316 -12.45 -6.35 -18.50
C ALA A 316 -10.92 -6.49 -18.42
N ALA A 317 -10.18 -5.53 -18.99
CA ALA A 317 -8.72 -5.53 -18.93
C ALA A 317 -8.19 -5.42 -17.48
N LEU A 318 -8.86 -4.65 -16.63
CA LEU A 318 -8.50 -4.50 -15.21
C LEU A 318 -8.91 -5.72 -14.37
N ILE A 319 -10.12 -6.27 -14.58
CA ILE A 319 -10.63 -7.46 -13.89
C ILE A 319 -9.80 -8.71 -14.20
N LEU A 320 -9.26 -8.81 -15.41
CA LEU A 320 -8.34 -9.89 -15.78
C LEU A 320 -7.04 -9.86 -14.94
N ARG A 321 -6.65 -8.69 -14.43
CA ARG A 321 -5.37 -8.48 -13.73
C ARG A 321 -5.55 -8.39 -12.21
N TRP A 322 -6.66 -7.84 -11.75
CA TRP A 322 -6.94 -7.55 -10.35
C TRP A 322 -8.24 -8.21 -9.88
N PRO A 323 -8.38 -8.55 -8.58
CA PRO A 323 -7.36 -8.51 -7.51
C PRO A 323 -6.28 -9.60 -7.65
N ASP A 324 -6.53 -10.56 -8.54
CA ASP A 324 -5.70 -11.73 -8.77
C ASP A 324 -5.87 -12.19 -10.22
N GLY A 325 -4.91 -11.88 -11.09
CA GLY A 325 -5.00 -12.31 -12.49
C GLY A 325 -4.58 -13.77 -12.72
N ALA A 326 -4.48 -14.59 -11.67
CA ALA A 326 -4.52 -16.05 -11.78
C ALA A 326 -5.94 -16.62 -11.65
N ALA A 327 -6.97 -15.76 -11.57
CA ALA A 327 -8.37 -16.18 -11.54
C ALA A 327 -8.74 -17.02 -12.78
N SER A 328 -9.65 -17.98 -12.60
CA SER A 328 -10.16 -18.80 -13.70
C SER A 328 -10.98 -17.96 -14.69
N PHE A 329 -11.05 -18.41 -15.95
CA PHE A 329 -11.87 -17.76 -16.97
C PHE A 329 -13.35 -17.68 -16.56
N ASP A 330 -13.87 -18.70 -15.88
CA ASP A 330 -15.25 -18.69 -15.36
C ASP A 330 -15.44 -17.57 -14.33
N ALA A 331 -14.51 -17.42 -13.38
CA ALA A 331 -14.58 -16.36 -12.38
C ALA A 331 -14.47 -14.96 -13.01
N ILE A 332 -13.68 -14.81 -14.07
CA ILE A 332 -13.61 -13.56 -14.85
C ILE A 332 -14.94 -13.30 -15.57
N GLY A 333 -15.54 -14.34 -16.17
CA GLY A 333 -16.85 -14.28 -16.83
C GLY A 333 -17.95 -13.84 -15.86
N ASP A 334 -18.02 -14.44 -14.68
CA ASP A 334 -18.97 -14.09 -13.63
C ASP A 334 -18.81 -12.64 -13.16
N ARG A 335 -17.56 -12.19 -12.97
CA ARG A 335 -17.24 -10.80 -12.62
C ARG A 335 -17.67 -9.81 -13.70
N MET A 336 -17.49 -10.16 -14.98
CA MET A 336 -17.94 -9.32 -16.09
C MET A 336 -19.47 -9.26 -16.18
N ALA A 337 -20.17 -10.38 -15.99
CA ALA A 337 -21.63 -10.38 -15.93
C ALA A 337 -22.15 -9.54 -14.77
N ALA A 338 -21.50 -9.61 -13.61
CA ALA A 338 -21.80 -8.79 -12.45
C ALA A 338 -21.52 -7.30 -12.69
N TYR A 339 -20.44 -6.96 -13.40
CA TYR A 339 -20.13 -5.59 -13.82
C TYR A 339 -21.20 -5.01 -14.74
N ASP A 340 -21.62 -5.79 -15.74
CA ASP A 340 -22.64 -5.40 -16.72
C ASP A 340 -24.01 -5.17 -16.05
N ALA A 341 -24.34 -5.98 -15.04
CA ALA A 341 -25.58 -5.84 -14.27
C ALA A 341 -25.58 -4.64 -13.30
N LEU A 342 -24.41 -4.18 -12.85
CA LEU A 342 -24.31 -3.06 -11.91
C LEU A 342 -24.57 -1.73 -12.60
N SER A 343 -25.53 -0.94 -12.12
CA SER A 343 -25.75 0.41 -12.62
C SER A 343 -24.73 1.40 -12.04
N VAL A 344 -24.45 2.48 -12.78
CA VAL A 344 -23.54 3.53 -12.30
C VAL A 344 -24.07 4.19 -11.02
N GLY A 345 -25.38 4.46 -10.93
CA GLY A 345 -26.00 5.03 -9.74
C GLY A 345 -25.85 4.13 -8.51
N ALA A 346 -26.15 2.83 -8.63
CA ALA A 346 -25.98 1.88 -7.52
C ALA A 346 -24.51 1.75 -7.09
N ALA A 347 -23.57 1.83 -8.04
CA ALA A 347 -22.14 1.85 -7.72
C ALA A 347 -21.73 3.13 -6.99
N GLN A 348 -22.25 4.29 -7.40
CA GLN A 348 -22.01 5.58 -6.75
C GLN A 348 -22.54 5.59 -5.31
N ASP A 349 -23.78 5.15 -5.10
CA ASP A 349 -24.39 5.03 -3.77
C ASP A 349 -23.57 4.09 -2.87
N ALA A 350 -23.07 2.99 -3.42
CA ALA A 350 -22.25 2.02 -2.69
C ALA A 350 -20.88 2.57 -2.26
N ILE A 351 -20.33 3.57 -2.98
CA ILE A 351 -19.05 4.19 -2.62
C ILE A 351 -19.18 5.45 -1.77
N ASP A 352 -20.38 5.98 -1.56
CA ASP A 352 -20.56 7.25 -0.85
C ASP A 352 -20.00 7.23 0.57
N LEU A 353 -20.06 6.09 1.26
CA LEU A 353 -19.44 5.93 2.58
C LEU A 353 -17.91 6.13 2.54
N TYR A 354 -17.26 5.79 1.43
CA TYR A 354 -15.81 5.98 1.22
C TYR A 354 -15.43 7.41 0.82
N ARG A 355 -16.42 8.24 0.46
CA ARG A 355 -16.23 9.67 0.20
C ARG A 355 -16.29 10.50 1.48
N LEU A 356 -16.90 9.95 2.53
CA LEU A 356 -16.96 10.57 3.84
C LEU A 356 -15.59 10.57 4.51
N ASP A 357 -15.41 11.47 5.48
CA ASP A 357 -14.21 11.48 6.31
C ASP A 357 -14.02 10.10 6.98
N PRO A 358 -12.83 9.47 6.87
CA PRO A 358 -12.59 8.14 7.43
C PRO A 358 -12.87 8.03 8.94
N ALA A 359 -12.62 9.09 9.71
CA ALA A 359 -12.92 9.12 11.14
C ALA A 359 -14.43 9.15 11.39
N TYR A 360 -15.19 9.85 10.54
CA TYR A 360 -16.65 9.87 10.61
C TYR A 360 -17.26 8.52 10.20
N ALA A 361 -16.78 7.92 9.11
CA ALA A 361 -17.22 6.58 8.70
C ALA A 361 -16.94 5.52 9.79
N ALA A 362 -15.75 5.56 10.40
CA ALA A 362 -15.41 4.69 11.53
C ALA A 362 -16.31 4.92 12.76
N ALA A 363 -16.68 6.17 13.05
CA ALA A 363 -17.59 6.51 14.13
C ALA A 363 -19.03 6.02 13.87
N LEU A 364 -19.54 6.16 12.65
CA LEU A 364 -20.84 5.62 12.24
C LEU A 364 -20.89 4.10 12.41
N GLU A 365 -19.85 3.39 11.98
CA GLU A 365 -19.77 1.93 12.17
C GLU A 365 -19.69 1.53 13.64
N ALA A 366 -18.97 2.29 14.47
CA ALA A 366 -18.86 2.03 15.91
C ALA A 366 -20.20 2.25 16.64
N ALA A 367 -20.99 3.23 16.21
CA ALA A 367 -22.31 3.52 16.75
C ALA A 367 -23.39 2.50 16.30
N ALA A 368 -23.14 1.76 15.23
CA ALA A 368 -24.04 0.72 14.72
C ALA A 368 -23.82 -0.66 15.37
N ARG A 369 -22.84 -0.80 16.27
CA ARG A 369 -22.61 -1.99 17.12
C ARG A 369 -23.18 -1.76 18.51
#